data_AF-A0A9P7A3A6-F1
#
_entry.id   AF-A0A9P7A3A6-F1
#
_cell.length_a   1.000
_cell.length_b   1.000
_cell.length_c   1.000
_cell.angle_alpha   90.00
_cell.angle_beta   90.00
_cell.angle_gamma   90.00
#
_symmetry.space_group_name_H-M   'P 1'
#
loop_
_entity.id
_entity.type
_entity.pdbx_description
1 polymer ?
#
loop_
_entity_poly.entity_id
_entity_poly.type
_entity_poly.pdbx_seq_one_letter_code
_entity_poly.pdbx_strand_id
1 'polypeptide(L)'
;MFSFVIITSISFYYRVKYPLAIVAKILDIIGECILSAYDIRYQFASMVCVSLLGPAFMEKQSHLCIDTFHGYVHNYICQTQHHPLDIEGTGLEDFSVAEHIFSASNALASVICYASPYCYHVFLDLFFKQWDKDKKQTLT
;
A
#
# COMPACT_ATOMS: atom_id res chain seq x y z
N MET A 1 6.36 11.55 -14.80
CA MET A 1 5.28 10.55 -14.68
C MET A 1 5.78 9.48 -13.74
N PHE A 2 5.12 9.29 -12.59
CA PHE A 2 5.53 8.31 -11.60
C PHE A 2 5.04 6.91 -11.98
N SER A 3 5.84 5.88 -11.67
CA SER A 3 5.33 4.52 -11.54
C SER A 3 4.80 4.33 -10.13
N PHE A 4 3.55 3.91 -9.98
CA PHE A 4 2.91 3.75 -8.67
C PHE A 4 3.16 2.37 -8.09
N VAL A 5 3.48 2.34 -6.80
CA VAL A 5 3.51 1.08 -6.05
C VAL A 5 2.93 1.29 -4.66
N ILE A 6 1.84 0.60 -4.36
CA ILE A 6 1.27 0.63 -3.02
C ILE A 6 2.08 -0.30 -2.12
N ILE A 7 2.71 0.22 -1.06
CA ILE A 7 3.39 -0.57 -0.04
C ILE A 7 2.45 -0.66 1.16
N THR A 8 1.38 -1.45 1.04
CA THR A 8 0.47 -1.64 2.19
C THR A 8 1.14 -2.44 3.28
N SER A 9 1.14 -1.91 4.49
CA SER A 9 1.41 -2.70 5.69
C SER A 9 0.11 -2.93 6.41
N ILE A 10 -0.38 -4.18 6.40
CA ILE A 10 -1.31 -4.62 7.43
C ILE A 10 -0.61 -4.39 8.77
N SER A 11 -1.08 -3.36 9.48
CA SER A 11 -0.63 -2.86 10.77
C SER A 11 0.20 -3.85 11.58
N PHE A 12 1.51 -3.61 11.70
CA PHE A 12 2.27 -3.97 12.90
C PHE A 12 3.49 -3.05 13.04
N TYR A 13 3.42 -2.22 14.08
CA TYR A 13 4.40 -1.23 14.54
C TYR A 13 5.85 -1.73 14.76
N TYR A 14 6.16 -3.00 14.44
CA TYR A 14 7.36 -3.70 14.91
C TYR A 14 8.23 -4.37 13.82
N ARG A 15 7.89 -4.27 12.53
CA ARG A 15 8.64 -5.04 11.51
C ARG A 15 8.92 -4.31 10.20
N VAL A 16 9.66 -3.21 10.32
CA VAL A 16 10.15 -2.37 9.19
C VAL A 16 11.00 -3.10 8.16
N LYS A 17 11.52 -4.29 8.50
CA LYS A 17 12.36 -5.09 7.61
C LYS A 17 11.64 -5.49 6.32
N TYR A 18 10.33 -5.75 6.40
CA TYR A 18 9.52 -6.12 5.24
C TYR A 18 9.29 -4.95 4.27
N PRO A 19 8.78 -3.79 4.71
CA PRO A 19 8.61 -2.67 3.79
C PRO A 19 9.95 -2.17 3.24
N LEU A 20 11.06 -2.23 3.99
CA LEU A 20 12.40 -1.96 3.42
C LEU A 20 12.81 -2.96 2.33
N ALA A 21 12.57 -4.26 2.54
CA ALA A 21 12.83 -5.27 1.51
C ALA A 21 11.96 -5.07 0.26
N ILE A 22 10.71 -4.65 0.44
CA ILE A 22 9.81 -4.29 -0.66
C ILE A 22 10.36 -3.08 -1.42
N VAL A 23 10.77 -2.01 -0.73
CA VAL A 23 11.41 -0.84 -1.38
C VAL A 23 12.66 -1.26 -2.15
N ALA A 24 13.53 -2.08 -1.58
CA ALA A 24 14.71 -2.59 -2.27
C ALA A 24 14.34 -3.32 -3.57
N LYS A 25 13.30 -4.16 -3.53
CA LYS A 25 12.86 -4.93 -4.70
C LYS A 25 12.17 -4.06 -5.75
N ILE A 26 11.44 -3.04 -5.32
CA ILE A 26 10.82 -2.06 -6.20
C ILE A 26 11.88 -1.24 -6.94
N LEU A 27 12.90 -0.74 -6.22
CA LEU A 27 14.02 -0.01 -6.82
C LEU A 27 14.79 -0.85 -7.84
N ASP A 28 14.91 -2.17 -7.59
CA ASP A 28 15.55 -3.14 -8.50
C ASP A 28 14.73 -3.42 -9.77
N ILE A 29 13.40 -3.54 -9.66
CA ILE A 29 12.54 -3.93 -10.79
C ILE A 29 12.03 -2.74 -11.60
N ILE A 30 11.45 -1.75 -10.93
CA ILE A 30 10.62 -0.72 -11.56
C ILE A 30 11.47 0.45 -12.05
N GLY A 31 12.61 0.70 -11.40
CA GLY A 31 13.57 1.70 -11.84
C GLY A 31 13.35 3.06 -11.18
N GLU A 32 13.04 4.09 -11.97
CA GLU A 32 13.07 5.51 -11.57
C GLU A 32 11.68 6.10 -11.39
N CYS A 33 11.59 7.19 -10.63
CA CYS A 33 10.37 7.92 -10.32
C CYS A 33 9.29 6.99 -9.74
N ILE A 34 9.57 6.38 -8.58
CA ILE A 34 8.58 5.56 -7.87
C ILE A 34 7.87 6.40 -6.83
N LEU A 35 6.54 6.34 -6.81
CA LEU A 35 5.73 6.87 -5.71
C LEU A 35 5.14 5.71 -4.91
N SER A 36 5.45 5.67 -3.62
CA SER A 36 4.98 4.63 -2.72
C SER A 36 4.19 5.15 -1.53
N ALA A 37 2.97 4.65 -1.36
CA ALA A 37 2.14 4.96 -0.20
C ALA A 37 2.49 4.07 0.99
N TYR A 38 2.55 4.67 2.19
CA TYR A 38 2.75 3.96 3.44
C TYR A 38 2.10 4.74 4.61
N ASP A 39 1.28 4.07 5.40
CA ASP A 39 0.45 4.68 6.45
C ASP A 39 1.29 5.54 7.41
N ILE A 40 2.42 5.00 7.91
CA ILE A 40 3.34 5.71 8.81
C ILE A 40 4.51 6.33 8.03
N ARG A 41 4.20 7.06 6.93
CA ARG A 41 5.18 7.62 6.00
C ARG A 41 6.31 8.37 6.68
N TYR A 42 6.04 9.21 7.68
CA TYR A 42 7.09 10.04 8.29
C TYR A 42 8.22 9.21 8.92
N GLN A 43 7.86 8.23 9.75
CA GLN A 43 8.85 7.35 10.38
C GLN A 43 9.53 6.45 9.34
N PHE A 44 8.76 5.93 8.38
CA PHE A 44 9.29 5.06 7.34
C PHE A 44 10.26 5.78 6.39
N ALA A 45 9.96 7.02 6.00
CA ALA A 45 10.85 7.85 5.19
C ALA A 45 12.20 8.07 5.87
N SER A 46 12.19 8.40 7.17
CA SER A 46 13.42 8.52 7.95
C SER A 46 14.24 7.21 7.92
N MET A 47 13.56 6.07 8.08
CA MET A 47 14.20 4.75 8.04
C MET A 47 14.79 4.42 6.67
N VAL A 48 14.08 4.72 5.57
CA VAL A 48 14.62 4.55 4.20
C VAL A 48 15.87 5.40 4.03
N CYS A 49 15.83 6.68 4.41
CA CYS A 49 16.95 7.62 4.27
C CYS A 49 18.21 7.18 5.02
N VAL A 50 18.08 6.64 6.24
CA VAL A 50 19.24 6.17 7.02
C VAL A 50 19.71 4.76 6.65
N SER A 51 18.91 4.02 5.87
CA SER A 51 19.27 2.68 5.41
C SER A 51 20.24 2.73 4.22
N LEU A 52 20.80 1.57 3.87
CA LEU A 52 21.59 1.40 2.65
C LEU A 52 20.82 1.72 1.35
N LEU A 53 19.48 1.79 1.43
CA LEU A 53 18.62 2.15 0.29
C LEU A 53 18.54 3.65 0.07
N GLY A 54 18.88 4.49 1.06
CA GLY A 54 18.73 5.94 0.98
C GLY A 54 19.36 6.56 -0.28
N PRO A 55 20.64 6.28 -0.60
CA PRO A 55 21.27 6.81 -1.81
C PRO A 55 20.54 6.39 -3.09
N ALA A 56 20.20 5.11 -3.22
CA ALA A 56 19.49 4.58 -4.39
C ALA A 56 18.07 5.16 -4.50
N PHE A 57 17.36 5.30 -3.38
CA PHE A 57 16.02 5.87 -3.33
C PHE A 57 16.01 7.34 -3.81
N MET A 58 17.02 8.13 -3.41
CA MET A 58 17.20 9.51 -3.85
C MET A 58 17.66 9.62 -5.31
N GLU A 59 18.62 8.79 -5.73
CA GLU A 59 19.11 8.72 -7.12
C GLU A 59 17.96 8.39 -8.08
N LYS A 60 17.09 7.45 -7.68
CA LYS A 60 15.92 7.03 -8.44
C LYS A 60 14.73 8.00 -8.35
N GLN A 61 14.90 9.18 -7.74
CA GLN A 61 13.84 10.18 -7.56
C GLN A 61 12.55 9.56 -7.00
N SER A 62 12.71 8.65 -6.03
CA SER A 62 11.57 7.96 -5.42
C SER A 62 10.98 8.80 -4.29
N HIS A 63 9.68 8.73 -4.13
CA HIS A 63 8.92 9.49 -3.16
C HIS A 63 8.01 8.56 -2.36
N LEU A 64 7.76 8.95 -1.12
CA LEU A 64 6.72 8.34 -0.30
C LEU A 64 5.52 9.29 -0.24
N CYS A 65 4.32 8.74 -0.10
CA CYS A 65 3.09 9.45 0.25
C CYS A 65 2.38 8.73 1.40
N ILE A 66 1.38 9.38 1.96
CA ILE A 66 0.37 8.71 2.79
C ILE A 66 -0.82 8.31 1.92
N ASP A 67 -1.69 7.44 2.41
CA ASP A 67 -3.00 7.25 1.80
C ASP A 67 -3.90 8.47 2.07
N THR A 68 -5.05 8.57 1.38
CA THR A 68 -5.96 9.72 1.58
C THR A 68 -6.87 9.59 2.80
N PHE A 69 -7.05 8.38 3.37
CA PHE A 69 -8.17 8.08 4.27
C PHE A 69 -7.80 7.80 5.73
N HIS A 70 -6.64 8.21 6.20
CA HIS A 70 -6.38 8.20 7.64
C HIS A 70 -6.76 9.55 8.27
N GLY A 71 -7.90 9.58 8.97
CA GLY A 71 -8.46 10.77 9.63
C GLY A 71 -7.57 11.37 10.75
N TYR A 72 -8.19 11.79 11.87
CA TYR A 72 -7.54 12.50 13.00
C TYR A 72 -6.31 11.81 13.66
N VAL A 73 -5.94 10.60 13.24
CA VAL A 73 -4.82 9.81 13.79
C VAL A 73 -3.47 10.25 13.19
N HIS A 74 -3.45 10.96 12.05
CA HIS A 74 -2.23 11.51 11.47
C HIS A 74 -1.97 12.94 11.91
N ASN A 75 -0.69 13.31 11.95
CA ASN A 75 -0.28 14.68 12.12
C ASN A 75 -0.77 15.51 10.91
N TYR A 76 -1.59 16.54 11.17
CA TYR A 76 -2.18 17.40 10.14
C TYR A 76 -1.15 17.94 9.14
N ILE A 77 0.02 18.39 9.62
CA ILE A 77 1.09 18.91 8.75
C ILE A 77 1.60 17.82 7.81
N CYS A 78 1.79 16.60 8.33
CA CYS A 78 2.19 15.46 7.49
C CYS A 78 1.14 15.16 6.43
N GLN A 79 -0.15 15.29 6.75
CA GLN A 79 -1.23 15.06 5.80
C GLN A 79 -1.22 16.10 4.69
N THR A 80 -1.22 17.39 5.02
CA THR A 80 -1.24 18.48 4.02
C THR A 80 0.00 18.54 3.13
N GLN A 81 1.15 18.00 3.55
CA GLN A 81 2.38 18.04 2.74
C GLN A 81 2.57 16.82 1.86
N HIS A 82 1.89 15.73 2.17
CA HIS A 82 2.19 14.42 1.60
C HIS A 82 0.95 13.67 1.14
N HIS A 83 -0.18 14.39 1.08
CA HIS A 83 -1.41 13.88 0.54
C HIS A 83 -1.19 13.51 -0.93
N PRO A 84 -1.74 12.39 -1.41
CA PRO A 84 -1.70 11.98 -2.81
C PRO A 84 -2.04 13.10 -3.79
N LEU A 85 -3.07 13.89 -3.49
CA LEU A 85 -3.50 15.03 -4.33
C LEU A 85 -2.51 16.19 -4.41
N ASP A 86 -1.62 16.31 -3.43
CA ASP A 86 -0.61 17.38 -3.38
C ASP A 86 0.70 16.95 -4.07
N ILE A 87 0.79 15.69 -4.50
CA ILE A 87 1.97 15.13 -5.18
C ILE A 87 1.67 15.03 -6.69
N GLU A 88 2.41 15.80 -7.48
CA GLU A 88 2.25 15.79 -8.93
C GLU A 88 2.49 14.40 -9.51
N GLY A 89 1.63 14.01 -10.46
CA GLY A 89 1.76 12.73 -11.13
C GLY A 89 1.14 11.56 -10.38
N THR A 90 0.40 11.80 -9.28
CA THR A 90 -0.40 10.82 -8.54
C THR A 90 -1.78 10.55 -9.15
N GLY A 91 -2.38 11.54 -9.80
CA GLY A 91 -3.73 11.43 -10.34
C GLY A 91 -4.81 11.41 -9.25
N LEU A 92 -5.85 10.60 -9.45
CA LEU A 92 -6.97 10.42 -8.51
C LEU A 92 -6.82 9.19 -7.62
N GLU A 93 -5.62 8.59 -7.60
CA GLU A 93 -5.32 7.43 -6.77
C GLU A 93 -5.35 7.81 -5.29
N ASP A 94 -6.12 7.06 -4.50
CA ASP A 94 -6.30 7.27 -3.06
C ASP A 94 -5.30 6.46 -2.21
N PHE A 95 -4.65 5.48 -2.85
CA PHE A 95 -3.75 4.48 -2.28
C PHE A 95 -4.35 3.61 -1.15
N SER A 96 -5.66 3.68 -0.92
CA SER A 96 -6.39 2.89 0.08
C SER A 96 -6.98 1.61 -0.51
N VAL A 97 -6.91 1.41 -1.83
CA VAL A 97 -7.48 0.23 -2.54
C VAL A 97 -7.06 -1.09 -1.90
N ALA A 98 -5.77 -1.25 -1.60
CA ALA A 98 -5.30 -2.50 -1.02
C ALA A 98 -5.77 -2.70 0.43
N GLU A 99 -5.92 -1.64 1.23
CA GLU A 99 -6.57 -1.73 2.54
C GLU A 99 -8.03 -2.17 2.43
N HIS A 100 -8.77 -1.58 1.49
CA HIS A 100 -10.14 -1.99 1.21
C HIS A 100 -10.22 -3.47 0.80
N ILE A 101 -9.24 -3.95 0.00
CA ILE A 101 -9.10 -5.35 -0.39
C ILE A 101 -8.88 -6.27 0.81
N PHE A 102 -7.88 -5.98 1.63
CA PHE A 102 -7.58 -6.81 2.78
C PHE A 102 -8.70 -6.76 3.82
N SER A 103 -9.27 -5.58 4.06
CA SER A 103 -10.40 -5.40 4.98
C SER A 103 -11.62 -6.21 4.55
N ALA A 104 -12.00 -6.14 3.26
CA ALA A 104 -13.10 -6.95 2.73
C ALA A 104 -12.82 -8.45 2.87
N SER A 105 -11.58 -8.88 2.61
CA SER A 105 -11.19 -10.30 2.68
C SER A 105 -11.31 -10.90 4.09
N ASN A 106 -11.34 -10.09 5.15
CA ASN A 106 -11.57 -10.57 6.51
C ASN A 106 -12.93 -11.27 6.69
N ALA A 107 -13.91 -11.01 5.82
CA ALA A 107 -15.18 -11.74 5.81
C ALA A 107 -14.99 -13.26 5.60
N LEU A 108 -13.89 -13.68 4.98
CA LEU A 108 -13.55 -15.10 4.80
C LEU A 108 -12.92 -15.74 6.03
N ALA A 109 -12.49 -14.97 7.02
CA ALA A 109 -11.65 -15.46 8.12
C ALA A 109 -12.22 -16.69 8.82
N SER A 110 -13.54 -16.72 9.07
CA SER A 110 -14.23 -17.83 9.73
C SER A 110 -14.28 -19.12 8.91
N VAL A 111 -14.27 -19.01 7.58
CA VAL A 111 -14.37 -20.15 6.65
C VAL A 111 -13.00 -20.69 6.30
N ILE A 112 -11.99 -19.82 6.22
CA ILE A 112 -10.63 -20.20 5.80
C ILE A 112 -9.73 -20.63 6.95
N CYS A 113 -10.02 -20.25 8.20
CA CYS A 113 -9.14 -20.53 9.35
C CYS A 113 -8.97 -22.04 9.64
N TYR A 114 -9.95 -22.86 9.29
CA TYR A 114 -9.89 -24.32 9.42
C TYR A 114 -9.90 -25.03 8.05
N ALA A 115 -9.76 -24.29 6.96
CA ALA A 115 -9.77 -24.86 5.62
C ALA A 115 -8.44 -25.57 5.30
N SER A 116 -8.51 -26.61 4.47
CA SER A 116 -7.31 -27.15 3.85
C SER A 116 -6.68 -26.09 2.92
N PRO A 117 -5.37 -26.20 2.58
CA PRO A 117 -4.73 -25.28 1.64
C PRO A 117 -5.46 -25.19 0.30
N TYR A 118 -6.02 -26.29 -0.19
CA TYR A 118 -6.84 -26.29 -1.41
C TYR A 118 -8.10 -25.44 -1.24
N CYS A 119 -8.88 -25.69 -0.17
CA CYS A 119 -10.11 -24.96 0.09
C CYS A 119 -9.86 -23.46 0.37
N TYR A 120 -8.75 -23.12 1.03
CA TYR A 120 -8.32 -21.75 1.25
C TYR A 120 -8.23 -20.96 -0.06
N HIS A 121 -7.52 -21.51 -1.05
CA HIS A 121 -7.37 -20.85 -2.37
C HIS A 121 -8.71 -20.76 -3.12
N VAL A 122 -9.53 -21.81 -3.06
CA VAL A 122 -10.86 -21.81 -3.71
C VAL A 122 -11.76 -20.74 -3.10
N PHE A 123 -11.80 -20.61 -1.77
CA PHE A 123 -12.64 -19.60 -1.11
C PHE A 123 -12.17 -18.17 -1.38
N LEU A 124 -10.85 -17.93 -1.41
CA LEU A 124 -10.31 -16.64 -1.82
C LEU A 124 -10.69 -16.28 -3.26
N ASP A 125 -10.50 -17.22 -4.21
CA ASP A 125 -10.84 -17.01 -5.62
C ASP A 125 -12.33 -16.71 -5.81
N LEU A 126 -13.21 -17.48 -5.16
CA LEU A 126 -14.66 -17.26 -5.20
C LEU A 126 -15.05 -15.91 -4.63
N PHE A 127 -14.47 -15.52 -3.49
CA PHE A 127 -14.72 -14.24 -2.86
C PHE A 127 -14.36 -13.07 -3.77
N PHE A 128 -13.14 -13.05 -4.33
CA PHE A 128 -12.71 -11.95 -5.19
C PHE A 128 -13.49 -11.90 -6.50
N LYS A 129 -13.89 -13.05 -7.06
CA LYS A 129 -14.79 -13.10 -8.22
C LYS A 129 -16.16 -12.52 -7.91
N GLN A 130 -16.73 -12.80 -6.73
CA GLN A 130 -18.00 -12.23 -6.32
C GLN A 130 -17.87 -10.72 -6.08
N TRP A 131 -16.84 -10.33 -5.35
CA TRP A 131 -16.61 -8.93 -5.02
C TRP A 131 -16.43 -8.04 -6.27
N ASP A 132 -15.67 -8.50 -7.26
CA ASP A 132 -15.53 -7.80 -8.54
C ASP A 132 -16.87 -7.66 -9.28
N LYS A 133 -17.73 -8.69 -9.27
CA LYS A 133 -19.08 -8.61 -9.85
C LYS A 133 -19.95 -7.57 -9.14
N ASP A 134 -19.93 -7.55 -7.82
CA ASP A 134 -20.73 -6.62 -7.03
C ASP A 134 -20.32 -5.16 -7.29
N LYS A 135 -19.01 -4.91 -7.43
CA LYS A 135 -18.48 -3.58 -7.76
C LYS A 135 -18.87 -3.14 -9.17
N LYS A 136 -18.83 -4.03 -10.16
CA LYS A 136 -19.26 -3.75 -11.54
C LYS A 136 -20.74 -3.43 -11.65
N GLN A 137 -21.59 -4.10 -10.88
CA GLN A 137 -23.04 -3.84 -10.86
C GLN A 137 -23.39 -2.47 -10.27
N THR A 138 -22.53 -1.88 -9.44
CA THR A 138 -22.75 -0.57 -8.82
C THR A 138 -22.48 0.59 -9.80
N LEU A 139 -21.85 0.31 -10.96
CA LEU A 139 -21.47 1.31 -11.97
C LEU A 139 -22.50 1.42 -13.12
N THR A 140 -23.61 0.67 -13.05
CA THR A 140 -24.75 0.69 -13.99
C THR A 140 -25.99 1.22 -13.30
#